data_AF-A0A376E7D8-F1
#
_entry.id   AF-A0A376E7D8-F1
#
_cell.length_a   1.000
_cell.length_b   1.000
_cell.length_c   1.000
_cell.angle_alpha   90.00
_cell.angle_beta   90.00
_cell.angle_gamma   90.00
#
_symmetry.space_group_name_H-M   'P 1'
#
loop_
_entity.id
_entity.type
_entity.pdbx_description
1 polymer ?
#
loop_
_entity_poly.entity_id
_entity_poly.type
_entity_poly.pdbx_seq_one_letter_code
_entity_poly.pdbx_strand_id
1 'polypeptide(L)'
;MKRKRSVFPGRFNPDRLSAAEWIRMGFSEKQAEAILKYKNYLGGSFISKEKFKECFIISPASYTKLESYLILPAKTPEGFKSHGKNYTVQSKIHYRNFDPNSLNSEDWQALGFSEKQANTIVNYRDRNLRGSFKSLEDIKKCFVISKEKFEELSPYIKLNTNTNPIQKQETDFSKVDLNIITFKQLLEFGLDEKSAGSMIGFRKKTERFCQ
;
A
#
# COMPACT_ATOMS: atom_id res chain seq x y z
N MET A 1 -9.17 -26.60 -34.00
CA MET A 1 -9.64 -25.78 -32.86
C MET A 1 -11.08 -25.32 -33.10
N LYS A 2 -12.04 -25.82 -32.32
CA LYS A 2 -13.46 -25.51 -32.47
C LYS A 2 -13.71 -24.05 -32.07
N ARG A 3 -14.10 -23.18 -33.02
CA ARG A 3 -14.59 -21.83 -32.74
C ARG A 3 -15.87 -21.97 -31.91
N LYS A 4 -15.82 -21.71 -30.60
CA LYS A 4 -17.01 -21.60 -29.77
C LYS A 4 -17.81 -20.40 -30.29
N ARG A 5 -18.87 -20.67 -31.05
CA ARG A 5 -19.84 -19.66 -31.49
C ARG A 5 -20.41 -19.00 -30.23
N SER A 6 -20.21 -17.69 -30.09
CA SER A 6 -20.91 -16.87 -29.10
C SER A 6 -22.40 -16.94 -29.43
N VAL A 7 -23.15 -17.75 -28.68
CA VAL A 7 -24.60 -17.82 -28.81
C VAL A 7 -25.14 -16.64 -28.02
N PHE A 8 -25.42 -15.52 -28.69
CA PHE A 8 -26.17 -14.41 -28.08
C PHE A 8 -27.65 -14.77 -28.16
N PRO A 9 -28.30 -15.20 -27.06
CA PRO A 9 -29.68 -15.63 -27.09
C PRO A 9 -30.57 -14.38 -26.94
N GLY A 10 -30.71 -13.61 -28.01
CA GLY A 10 -31.61 -12.44 -28.03
C GLY A 10 -31.33 -11.41 -26.92
N ARG A 11 -32.35 -10.59 -26.62
CA ARG A 11 -32.26 -9.61 -25.53
C ARG A 11 -32.19 -10.35 -24.19
N PHE A 12 -31.21 -10.03 -23.36
CA PHE A 12 -30.98 -10.71 -22.07
C PHE A 12 -30.94 -9.71 -20.92
N ASN A 13 -31.33 -10.19 -19.72
CA ASN A 13 -31.19 -9.43 -18.47
C ASN A 13 -29.91 -9.92 -17.75
N PRO A 14 -28.90 -9.05 -17.56
CA PRO A 14 -27.63 -9.42 -16.93
C PRO A 14 -27.78 -9.83 -15.46
N ASP A 15 -28.88 -9.47 -14.79
CA ASP A 15 -29.12 -9.82 -13.38
C ASP A 15 -29.36 -11.31 -13.18
N ARG A 16 -29.88 -11.98 -14.22
CA ARG A 16 -30.25 -13.40 -14.20
C ARG A 16 -29.13 -14.31 -14.71
N LEU A 17 -28.01 -13.73 -15.15
CA LEU A 17 -26.88 -14.50 -15.65
C LEU A 17 -26.02 -15.05 -14.51
N SER A 18 -25.67 -16.34 -14.61
CA SER A 18 -24.69 -17.00 -13.75
C SER A 18 -23.27 -16.89 -14.33
N ALA A 19 -22.26 -17.24 -13.55
CA ALA A 19 -20.87 -17.19 -14.00
C ALA A 19 -20.64 -18.04 -15.27
N ALA A 20 -21.25 -19.22 -15.35
CA ALA A 20 -21.17 -20.10 -16.50
C ALA A 20 -21.76 -19.47 -17.78
N GLU A 21 -22.88 -18.75 -17.64
CA GLU A 21 -23.52 -18.05 -18.76
C GLU A 21 -22.66 -16.87 -19.24
N TRP A 22 -22.06 -16.10 -18.33
CA TRP A 22 -21.07 -15.07 -18.68
C TRP A 22 -19.87 -15.66 -19.43
N ILE A 23 -19.39 -16.84 -19.02
CA ILE A 23 -18.30 -17.54 -19.72
C ILE A 23 -18.72 -17.95 -21.14
N ARG A 24 -19.96 -18.45 -21.31
CA ARG A 24 -20.51 -18.80 -22.63
C ARG A 24 -20.65 -17.58 -23.56
N MET A 25 -20.87 -16.40 -22.99
CA MET A 25 -20.91 -15.12 -23.70
C MET A 25 -19.51 -14.61 -24.13
N GLY A 26 -18.44 -15.27 -23.66
CA GLY A 26 -17.06 -14.98 -24.06
C GLY A 26 -16.23 -14.25 -23.00
N PHE A 27 -16.73 -14.13 -21.76
CA PHE A 27 -15.93 -13.64 -20.64
C PHE A 27 -15.08 -14.78 -20.05
N SER A 28 -13.95 -14.43 -19.44
CA SER A 28 -13.17 -15.40 -18.65
C SER A 28 -13.84 -15.69 -17.30
N GLU A 29 -13.47 -16.79 -16.66
CA GLU A 29 -13.99 -17.18 -15.34
C GLU A 29 -13.80 -16.07 -14.29
N LYS A 30 -12.60 -15.50 -14.22
CA LYS A 30 -12.30 -14.35 -13.33
C LYS A 30 -13.17 -13.13 -13.62
N GLN A 31 -13.46 -12.85 -14.89
CA GLN A 31 -14.34 -11.74 -15.27
C GLN A 31 -15.79 -12.02 -14.85
N ALA A 32 -16.26 -13.24 -15.09
CA ALA A 32 -17.62 -13.65 -14.72
C ALA A 32 -17.85 -13.55 -13.20
N GLU A 33 -16.91 -14.02 -12.39
CA GLU A 33 -16.98 -13.89 -10.93
C GLU A 33 -16.96 -12.43 -10.47
N ALA A 34 -16.09 -11.61 -11.08
CA ALA A 34 -16.01 -10.20 -10.73
C ALA A 34 -17.27 -9.41 -11.13
N ILE A 35 -17.91 -9.75 -12.25
CA ILE A 35 -19.21 -9.22 -12.66
C ILE A 35 -20.28 -9.57 -11.60
N LEU A 36 -20.31 -10.82 -11.10
CA LEU A 36 -21.24 -11.22 -10.04
C LEU A 36 -20.99 -10.50 -8.71
N LYS A 37 -19.72 -10.32 -8.32
CA LYS A 37 -19.36 -9.53 -7.13
C LYS A 37 -19.83 -8.09 -7.25
N TYR A 38 -19.65 -7.48 -8.42
CA TYR A 38 -20.14 -6.13 -8.71
C TYR A 38 -21.67 -6.06 -8.71
N LYS A 39 -22.38 -7.09 -9.21
CA LYS A 39 -23.84 -7.20 -9.10
C LYS A 39 -24.31 -7.18 -7.64
N ASN A 40 -23.70 -8.01 -6.80
CA ASN A 40 -24.05 -8.09 -5.39
C ASN A 40 -23.77 -6.78 -4.67
N TYR A 41 -22.67 -6.10 -5.02
CA TYR A 41 -22.35 -4.77 -4.50
C TYR A 41 -23.41 -3.71 -4.83
N LEU A 42 -23.99 -3.77 -6.02
CA LEU A 42 -25.05 -2.87 -6.46
C LEU A 42 -26.42 -3.18 -5.81
N GLY A 43 -26.51 -4.17 -4.93
CA GLY A 43 -27.76 -4.60 -4.30
C GLY A 43 -28.47 -5.74 -5.03
N GLY A 44 -27.74 -6.48 -5.87
CA GLY A 44 -28.25 -7.68 -6.56
C GLY A 44 -28.77 -7.45 -7.98
N SER A 45 -28.74 -6.20 -8.47
CA SER A 45 -29.14 -5.85 -9.85
C SER A 45 -28.24 -4.75 -10.43
N PHE A 46 -27.92 -4.88 -11.72
CA PHE A 46 -27.28 -3.85 -12.53
C PHE A 46 -28.32 -2.78 -12.85
N ILE A 47 -28.54 -1.87 -11.90
CA ILE A 47 -29.58 -0.82 -11.89
C ILE A 47 -29.82 -0.14 -13.23
N SER A 48 -28.78 0.09 -14.04
CA SER A 48 -28.86 0.79 -15.33
C SER A 48 -27.73 0.38 -16.28
N LYS A 49 -27.89 0.71 -17.57
CA LYS A 49 -26.83 0.56 -18.57
C LYS A 49 -25.58 1.37 -18.20
N GLU A 50 -25.74 2.53 -17.58
CA GLU A 50 -24.63 3.35 -17.07
C GLU A 50 -23.81 2.61 -16.01
N LYS A 51 -24.49 2.05 -14.99
CA LYS A 51 -23.80 1.29 -13.93
C LYS A 51 -23.14 0.02 -14.46
N PHE A 52 -23.74 -0.60 -15.46
CA PHE A 52 -23.15 -1.74 -16.15
C PHE A 52 -21.89 -1.36 -16.95
N LYS A 53 -21.86 -0.17 -17.57
CA LYS A 53 -20.68 0.39 -18.25
C LYS A 53 -19.55 0.78 -17.28
N GLU A 54 -19.89 1.24 -16.07
CA GLU A 54 -18.91 1.53 -15.01
C GLU A 54 -18.21 0.28 -14.46
N CYS A 55 -18.68 -0.92 -14.81
CA CYS A 55 -18.02 -2.16 -14.45
C CYS A 55 -16.67 -2.26 -15.18
N PHE A 56 -15.56 -1.97 -14.49
CA PHE A 56 -14.19 -2.03 -15.02
C PHE A 56 -13.80 -3.37 -15.67
N ILE A 57 -14.55 -4.43 -15.37
CA ILE A 57 -14.34 -5.78 -15.88
C ILE A 57 -14.82 -5.91 -17.34
N ILE A 58 -15.75 -5.06 -17.77
CA ILE A 58 -16.34 -5.08 -19.11
C ILE A 58 -15.62 -4.05 -19.96
N SER A 59 -14.86 -4.53 -20.96
CA SER A 59 -14.21 -3.63 -21.90
C SER A 59 -15.23 -2.82 -22.72
N PRO A 60 -14.90 -1.60 -23.17
CA PRO A 60 -15.80 -0.80 -24.01
C PRO A 60 -16.27 -1.57 -25.26
N ALA A 61 -15.37 -2.33 -25.89
CA ALA A 61 -15.68 -3.13 -27.08
C ALA A 61 -16.64 -4.30 -26.78
N SER A 62 -16.53 -4.92 -25.60
CA SER A 62 -17.48 -5.93 -25.14
C SER A 62 -18.83 -5.30 -24.83
N TYR A 63 -18.84 -4.14 -24.18
CA TYR A 63 -20.06 -3.40 -23.84
C TYR A 63 -20.85 -3.02 -25.10
N THR A 64 -20.23 -2.50 -26.16
CA THR A 64 -20.92 -2.15 -27.42
C THR A 64 -21.66 -3.35 -28.02
N LYS A 65 -21.09 -4.56 -27.92
CA LYS A 65 -21.73 -5.79 -28.40
C LYS A 65 -22.92 -6.19 -27.53
N LEU A 66 -22.87 -5.92 -26.23
CA LEU A 66 -23.91 -6.29 -25.27
C LEU A 66 -25.02 -5.25 -25.19
N GLU A 67 -24.73 -3.97 -25.40
CA GLU A 67 -25.66 -2.84 -25.25
C GLU A 67 -26.95 -3.03 -26.05
N SER A 68 -26.83 -3.55 -27.28
CA SER A 68 -27.95 -3.84 -28.17
C SER A 68 -28.87 -4.95 -27.65
N TYR A 69 -28.37 -5.83 -26.78
CA TYR A 69 -29.09 -6.96 -26.21
C TYR A 69 -29.46 -6.77 -24.73
N LEU A 70 -28.92 -5.76 -24.04
CA LEU A 70 -29.18 -5.52 -22.61
C LEU A 70 -30.60 -4.97 -22.36
N ILE A 71 -31.39 -5.72 -21.59
CA ILE A 71 -32.68 -5.28 -21.04
C ILE A 71 -32.43 -4.58 -19.70
N LEU A 72 -31.98 -3.34 -19.74
CA LEU A 72 -31.76 -2.47 -18.58
C LEU A 72 -32.29 -1.05 -18.86
N PRO A 73 -32.77 -0.32 -17.85
CA PRO A 73 -33.13 1.09 -18.02
C PRO A 73 -31.89 1.91 -18.36
N ALA A 74 -32.07 2.92 -19.21
CA ALA A 74 -30.97 3.73 -19.73
C ALA A 74 -30.32 4.61 -18.65
N LYS A 75 -31.08 5.03 -17.64
CA LYS A 75 -30.61 5.92 -16.57
C LYS A 75 -30.73 5.28 -15.21
N THR A 76 -29.76 5.57 -14.36
CA THR A 76 -29.81 5.25 -12.93
C THR A 76 -30.90 6.10 -12.25
N PRO A 77 -31.80 5.54 -11.42
CA PRO A 77 -32.79 6.33 -10.68
C PRO A 77 -32.11 7.40 -9.81
N GLU A 78 -32.65 8.62 -9.77
CA GLU A 78 -32.05 9.76 -9.05
C GLU A 78 -31.92 9.54 -7.54
N GLY A 79 -32.70 8.60 -6.97
CA GLY A 79 -32.57 8.16 -5.57
C GLY A 79 -31.52 7.06 -5.32
N PHE A 80 -30.85 6.56 -6.37
CA PHE A 80 -29.83 5.53 -6.22
C PHE A 80 -28.56 6.14 -5.64
N LYS A 81 -28.36 5.97 -4.34
CA LYS A 81 -27.09 6.27 -3.67
C LYS A 81 -26.04 5.28 -4.18
N SER A 82 -25.46 5.61 -5.33
CA SER A 82 -24.23 4.99 -5.80
C SER A 82 -23.22 5.13 -4.66
N HIS A 83 -22.88 4.03 -4.01
CA HIS A 83 -21.73 3.95 -3.11
C HIS A 83 -20.47 4.00 -3.99
N GLY A 84 -20.37 5.01 -4.84
CA GLY A 84 -19.28 5.26 -5.75
C GLY A 84 -18.22 6.08 -5.04
N LYS A 85 -17.63 5.51 -3.99
CA LYS A 85 -16.30 5.86 -3.49
C LYS A 85 -15.75 4.61 -2.82
N ASN A 86 -14.67 4.09 -3.40
CA ASN A 86 -13.70 3.16 -2.84
C ASN A 86 -14.25 2.03 -1.94
N TYR A 87 -13.92 0.79 -2.28
CA TYR A 87 -13.84 -0.30 -1.29
C TYR A 87 -12.75 0.03 -0.25
N THR A 88 -12.94 1.10 0.53
CA THR A 88 -12.48 1.16 1.90
C THR A 88 -13.75 0.93 2.70
N VAL A 89 -13.92 -0.30 3.17
CA VAL A 89 -14.79 -0.51 4.32
C VAL A 89 -14.20 0.40 5.39
N GLN A 90 -14.78 1.58 5.58
CA GLN A 90 -14.45 2.48 6.69
C GLN A 90 -15.06 1.86 7.94
N SER A 91 -14.66 0.64 8.25
CA SER A 91 -14.59 0.17 9.62
C SER A 91 -13.82 1.27 10.34
N LYS A 92 -14.35 1.82 11.43
CA LYS A 92 -13.49 2.59 12.34
C LYS A 92 -12.43 1.64 12.85
N ILE A 93 -11.29 1.61 12.18
CA ILE A 93 -10.15 0.78 12.58
C ILE A 93 -9.59 1.44 13.81
N HIS A 94 -9.79 0.80 14.96
CA HIS A 94 -9.11 1.21 16.18
C HIS A 94 -7.66 0.76 16.07
N TYR A 95 -6.80 1.69 15.66
CA TYR A 95 -5.36 1.44 15.63
C TYR A 95 -4.87 1.16 17.06
N ARG A 96 -4.24 0.00 17.23
CA ARG A 96 -3.47 -0.33 18.44
C ARG A 96 -2.00 -0.13 18.12
N ASN A 97 -1.16 0.08 19.14
CA ASN A 97 0.27 0.10 18.89
C ASN A 97 0.73 -1.24 18.32
N PHE A 98 1.44 -1.22 17.19
CA PHE A 98 1.87 -2.42 16.48
C PHE A 98 3.32 -2.31 16.02
N ASP A 99 3.97 -3.45 15.85
CA ASP A 99 5.31 -3.54 15.27
C ASP A 99 5.21 -3.96 13.79
N PRO A 100 5.52 -3.09 12.83
CA PRO A 100 5.39 -3.37 11.39
C PRO A 100 6.29 -4.52 10.92
N ASN A 101 7.35 -4.86 11.69
CA ASN A 101 8.20 -6.00 11.39
C ASN A 101 7.53 -7.33 11.72
N SER A 102 6.63 -7.34 12.71
CA SER A 102 5.91 -8.54 13.15
C SER A 102 4.59 -8.77 12.41
N LEU A 103 4.11 -7.80 11.63
CA LEU A 103 2.86 -7.91 10.91
C LEU A 103 2.96 -8.85 9.70
N ASN A 104 1.94 -9.69 9.54
CA ASN A 104 1.70 -10.48 8.33
C ASN A 104 0.68 -9.78 7.41
N SER A 105 0.37 -10.38 6.25
CA SER A 105 -0.55 -9.79 5.29
C SER A 105 -2.00 -9.68 5.79
N GLU A 106 -2.43 -10.52 6.71
CA GLU A 106 -3.75 -10.43 7.35
C GLU A 106 -3.80 -9.28 8.36
N ASP A 107 -2.74 -9.07 9.13
CA ASP A 107 -2.65 -7.96 10.08
C ASP A 107 -2.64 -6.60 9.34
N TRP A 108 -1.91 -6.51 8.23
CA TRP A 108 -1.96 -5.33 7.36
C TRP A 108 -3.36 -5.11 6.78
N GLN A 109 -4.11 -6.17 6.48
CA GLN A 109 -5.50 -6.03 6.07
C GLN A 109 -6.39 -5.49 7.20
N ALA A 110 -6.16 -5.93 8.44
CA ALA A 110 -6.86 -5.41 9.62
C ALA A 110 -6.58 -3.90 9.87
N LEU A 111 -5.43 -3.39 9.41
CA LEU A 111 -5.09 -1.96 9.41
C LEU A 111 -5.75 -1.16 8.27
N GLY A 112 -6.51 -1.83 7.40
CA GLY A 112 -7.32 -1.22 6.35
C GLY A 112 -6.64 -1.18 4.99
N PHE A 113 -5.61 -2.00 4.79
CA PHE A 113 -5.03 -2.23 3.47
C PHE A 113 -5.77 -3.35 2.75
N SER A 114 -5.85 -3.27 1.42
CA SER A 114 -6.33 -4.42 0.64
C SER A 114 -5.31 -5.58 0.68
N GLU A 115 -5.76 -6.81 0.43
CA GLU A 115 -4.90 -7.99 0.33
C GLU A 115 -3.67 -7.76 -0.57
N LYS A 116 -3.85 -7.10 -1.72
CA LYS A 116 -2.76 -6.77 -2.64
C LYS A 116 -1.77 -5.79 -2.03
N GLN A 117 -2.27 -4.75 -1.35
CA GLN A 117 -1.44 -3.77 -0.67
C GLN A 117 -0.65 -4.43 0.46
N ALA A 118 -1.32 -5.20 1.31
CA ALA A 118 -0.73 -5.94 2.41
C ALA A 118 0.40 -6.87 1.96
N ASN A 119 0.15 -7.70 0.93
CA ASN A 119 1.18 -8.58 0.35
C ASN A 119 2.37 -7.79 -0.22
N THR A 120 2.11 -6.63 -0.81
CA THR A 120 3.19 -5.78 -1.35
C THR A 120 4.02 -5.15 -0.24
N ILE A 121 3.40 -4.74 0.87
CA ILE A 121 4.09 -4.21 2.05
C ILE A 121 5.01 -5.28 2.67
N VAL A 122 4.52 -6.51 2.82
CA VAL A 122 5.31 -7.66 3.30
C VAL A 122 6.48 -7.94 2.35
N ASN A 123 6.23 -8.00 1.04
CA ASN A 123 7.30 -8.21 0.06
C ASN A 123 8.34 -7.08 0.06
N TYR A 124 7.91 -5.83 0.28
CA TYR A 124 8.80 -4.69 0.39
C TYR A 124 9.72 -4.81 1.62
N ARG A 125 9.17 -5.20 2.78
CA ARG A 125 9.95 -5.49 3.99
C ARG A 125 11.02 -6.54 3.73
N ASP A 126 10.62 -7.71 3.22
CA ASP A 126 11.51 -8.85 3.05
C ASP A 126 12.56 -8.62 1.96
N ARG A 127 12.15 -8.13 0.79
CA ARG A 127 13.02 -8.01 -0.38
C ARG A 127 13.77 -6.69 -0.44
N ASN A 128 13.12 -5.57 -0.15
CA ASN A 128 13.70 -4.23 -0.34
C ASN A 128 14.50 -3.77 0.88
N LEU A 129 14.02 -4.09 2.08
CA LEU A 129 14.63 -3.67 3.35
C LEU A 129 15.48 -4.76 4.01
N ARG A 130 15.68 -5.90 3.33
CA ARG A 130 16.43 -7.06 3.82
C ARG A 130 15.86 -7.63 5.12
N GLY A 131 14.53 -7.72 5.21
CA GLY A 131 13.83 -8.43 6.29
C GLY A 131 13.19 -7.56 7.37
N SER A 132 13.52 -6.26 7.47
CA SER A 132 12.97 -5.40 8.53
C SER A 132 12.96 -3.91 8.19
N PHE A 133 11.87 -3.21 8.53
CA PHE A 133 11.81 -1.75 8.64
C PHE A 133 12.72 -1.28 9.78
N LYS A 134 13.71 -0.43 9.44
CA LYS A 134 14.68 0.10 10.41
C LYS A 134 14.32 1.53 10.86
N SER A 135 13.56 2.24 10.03
CA SER A 135 13.12 3.60 10.34
C SER A 135 11.69 3.83 9.83
N LEU A 136 11.00 4.80 10.43
CA LEU A 136 9.70 5.28 9.91
C LEU A 136 9.80 5.76 8.45
N GLU A 137 10.96 6.28 8.06
CA GLU A 137 11.26 6.65 6.68
C GLU A 137 11.18 5.47 5.71
N ASP A 138 11.56 4.26 6.14
CA ASP A 138 11.47 3.06 5.29
C ASP A 138 10.01 2.69 5.01
N ILE A 139 9.13 2.89 6.00
CA ILE A 139 7.69 2.69 5.86
C ILE A 139 7.12 3.76 4.93
N LYS A 140 7.53 5.03 5.09
CA LYS A 140 7.12 6.14 4.23
C LYS A 140 7.58 5.99 2.78
N LYS A 141 8.72 5.34 2.54
CA LYS A 141 9.22 5.02 1.19
C LYS A 141 8.43 3.90 0.50
N CYS A 142 7.59 3.17 1.24
CA CYS A 142 6.72 2.17 0.65
C CYS A 142 5.60 2.85 -0.16
N PHE A 143 5.70 2.81 -1.49
CA PHE A 143 4.74 3.44 -2.42
C PHE A 143 3.28 2.98 -2.24
N VAL A 144 3.08 1.83 -1.60
CA VAL A 144 1.78 1.22 -1.34
C VAL A 144 1.04 1.94 -0.21
N ILE A 145 1.79 2.58 0.69
CA ILE A 145 1.28 3.32 1.82
C ILE A 145 1.18 4.79 1.40
N SER A 146 -0.04 5.26 1.13
CA SER A 146 -0.28 6.68 0.87
C SER A 146 0.17 7.54 2.06
N LYS A 147 0.60 8.77 1.77
CA LYS A 147 1.04 9.72 2.80
C LYS A 147 0.00 9.89 3.92
N GLU A 148 -1.27 10.04 3.56
CA GLU A 148 -2.39 10.18 4.51
C GLU A 148 -2.47 8.97 5.46
N LYS A 149 -2.37 7.76 4.90
CA LYS A 149 -2.46 6.52 5.67
C LYS A 149 -1.23 6.32 6.56
N PHE A 150 -0.05 6.75 6.11
CA PHE A 150 1.15 6.76 6.93
C PHE A 150 1.00 7.73 8.11
N GLU A 151 0.46 8.93 7.90
CA GLU A 151 0.23 9.90 8.97
C GLU A 151 -0.75 9.38 10.02
N GLU A 152 -1.80 8.63 9.62
CA GLU A 152 -2.70 7.94 10.54
C GLU A 152 -2.00 6.85 11.37
N LEU A 153 -1.10 6.07 10.74
CA LEU A 153 -0.44 4.93 11.38
C LEU A 153 0.79 5.31 12.20
N SER A 154 1.49 6.37 11.81
CA SER A 154 2.72 6.89 12.44
C SER A 154 2.68 6.90 13.98
N PRO A 155 1.63 7.41 14.65
CA PRO A 155 1.58 7.42 16.12
C PRO A 155 1.42 6.02 16.77
N TYR A 156 1.00 5.01 16.00
CA TYR A 156 0.79 3.64 16.48
C TYR A 156 1.96 2.71 16.13
N ILE A 157 2.79 3.08 15.16
CA ILE A 157 3.95 2.29 14.75
C ILE A 157 5.02 2.31 15.85
N LYS A 158 5.33 1.13 16.40
CA LYS A 158 6.45 0.92 17.32
C LYS A 158 7.51 0.09 16.62
N LEU A 159 8.58 0.76 16.19
CA LEU A 159 9.77 0.07 15.69
C LEU A 159 10.66 -0.27 16.90
N ASN A 160 10.80 -1.56 17.21
CA ASN A 160 11.82 -2.03 18.15
C ASN A 160 13.17 -2.08 17.44
N THR A 161 13.65 -0.93 16.98
CA THR A 161 15.02 -0.85 16.52
C THR A 161 15.89 -0.74 17.76
N ASN A 162 16.79 -1.70 17.95
CA ASN A 162 17.91 -1.59 18.89
C ASN A 162 18.91 -0.48 18.46
N THR A 163 18.41 0.56 17.81
CA THR A 163 19.10 1.82 17.63
C THR A 163 18.73 2.65 18.85
N ASN A 164 19.61 2.68 19.84
CA ASN A 164 19.61 3.75 20.82
C ASN A 164 19.27 5.05 20.07
N PRO A 165 18.21 5.79 20.46
CA PRO A 165 18.00 7.10 19.89
C PRO A 165 19.32 7.82 20.11
N ILE A 166 19.97 8.20 19.01
CA ILE A 166 20.99 9.23 19.05
C ILE A 166 20.19 10.46 19.46
N GLN A 167 20.00 10.61 20.77
CA GLN A 167 19.83 11.92 21.36
C GLN A 167 20.91 12.75 20.70
N LYS A 168 20.51 13.81 20.00
CA LYS A 168 21.40 14.94 19.76
C LYS A 168 21.87 15.38 21.14
N GLN A 169 22.89 14.72 21.64
CA GLN A 169 23.70 15.23 22.71
C GLN A 169 24.49 16.32 21.99
N GLU A 170 23.94 17.53 21.96
CA GLU A 170 24.76 18.70 21.67
C GLU A 170 25.94 18.60 22.63
N THR A 171 27.09 18.24 22.08
CA THR A 171 28.28 18.09 22.87
C THR A 171 28.66 19.49 23.33
N ASP A 172 28.57 19.78 24.63
CA ASP A 172 29.03 21.06 25.18
C ASP A 172 30.56 21.14 25.06
N PHE A 173 31.03 21.66 23.93
CA PHE A 173 32.47 21.70 23.57
C PHE A 173 33.31 22.54 24.53
N SER A 174 32.69 23.32 25.43
CA SER A 174 33.38 24.10 26.47
C SER A 174 34.03 23.24 27.55
N LYS A 175 33.68 21.95 27.67
CA LYS A 175 34.22 21.02 28.68
C LYS A 175 34.83 19.73 28.11
N VAL A 176 34.92 19.60 26.78
CA VAL A 176 35.42 18.37 26.16
C VAL A 176 36.94 18.37 26.14
N ASP A 177 37.54 17.43 26.87
CA ASP A 177 38.97 17.16 26.79
C ASP A 177 39.35 16.70 25.37
N LEU A 178 40.26 17.46 24.73
CA LEU A 178 40.81 17.14 23.40
C LEU A 178 41.45 15.75 23.36
N ASN A 179 41.95 15.28 24.51
CA ASN A 179 42.56 13.97 24.67
C ASN A 179 41.53 12.85 24.83
N ILE A 180 40.21 13.11 24.81
CA ILE A 180 39.15 12.10 24.96
C ILE A 180 38.15 12.16 23.79
N ILE A 181 38.08 13.29 23.07
CA ILE A 181 37.16 13.51 21.94
C ILE A 181 37.15 12.36 20.93
N THR A 182 35.94 11.97 20.52
CA THR A 182 35.71 10.86 19.59
C THR A 182 35.62 11.33 18.15
N PHE A 183 35.90 10.44 17.19
CA PHE A 183 35.79 10.74 15.75
C PHE A 183 34.44 11.36 15.37
N LYS A 184 33.34 10.86 15.96
CA LYS A 184 32.00 11.38 15.71
C LYS A 184 31.81 12.81 16.23
N GLN A 185 32.38 13.14 17.38
CA GLN A 185 32.35 14.50 17.96
C GLN A 185 33.21 15.48 17.16
N LEU A 186 34.29 15.01 16.53
CA LEU A 186 35.10 15.83 15.63
C LEU A 186 34.35 16.21 14.35
N LEU A 187 33.62 15.26 13.77
CA LEU A 187 32.74 15.55 12.63
C LEU A 187 31.63 16.52 13.01
N GLU A 188 31.07 16.38 14.22
CA GLU A 188 30.05 17.29 14.76
C GLU A 188 30.59 18.71 15.00
N PHE A 189 31.87 18.84 15.36
CA PHE A 189 32.58 20.12 15.48
C PHE A 189 32.88 20.78 14.12
N GLY A 190 32.62 20.09 12.99
CA GLY A 190 32.81 20.63 11.64
C GLY A 190 34.13 20.22 10.98
N LEU A 191 34.84 19.22 11.51
CA LEU A 191 36.02 18.66 10.84
C LEU A 191 35.60 17.70 9.72
N ASP A 192 36.32 17.74 8.60
CA ASP A 192 36.23 16.74 7.53
C ASP A 192 36.74 15.37 7.99
N GLU A 193 36.27 14.29 7.37
CA GLU A 193 36.64 12.90 7.69
C GLU A 193 38.16 12.68 7.68
N LYS A 194 38.89 13.33 6.76
CA LYS A 194 40.36 13.21 6.69
C LYS A 194 41.04 13.90 7.86
N SER A 195 40.55 15.08 8.25
CA SER A 195 41.10 15.86 9.37
C SER A 195 40.80 15.18 10.71
N ALA A 196 39.56 14.70 10.91
CA ALA A 196 39.17 13.95 12.09
C ALA A 196 39.97 12.64 12.22
N GLY A 197 40.15 11.92 11.10
CA GLY A 197 40.93 10.68 11.07
C GLY A 197 42.41 10.90 11.37
N SER A 198 42.99 11.99 10.84
CA SER A 198 44.37 12.38 11.12
C SER A 198 44.58 12.73 12.59
N MET A 199 43.61 13.40 13.23
CA MET A 199 43.70 13.78 14.63
C MET A 199 43.60 12.55 15.57
N ILE A 200 42.67 11.62 15.31
CA ILE A 200 42.61 10.36 16.08
C ILE A 200 43.86 9.51 15.84
N GLY A 201 44.37 9.47 14.61
CA GLY A 201 45.62 8.78 14.27
C GLY A 201 46.84 9.36 14.98
N PHE A 202 46.92 10.69 15.05
CA PHE A 202 47.97 11.40 15.76
C PHE A 202 47.91 11.09 17.26
N ARG A 203 46.73 11.13 17.90
CA ARG A 203 46.52 10.73 19.30
C ARG A 203 46.98 9.31 19.61
N LYS A 204 46.75 8.37 18.69
CA LYS A 204 47.18 6.97 18.89
C LYS A 204 48.71 6.83 18.81
N LYS A 205 49.38 7.75 18.12
CA LYS A 205 50.82 7.76 17.89
C LYS A 205 51.59 8.60 18.92
N THR A 206 50.99 9.68 19.41
CA THR A 206 51.47 10.53 20.49
C THR A 206 50.48 10.41 21.63
N GLU A 207 50.83 9.73 22.72
CA GLU A 207 49.90 9.39 23.82
C GLU A 207 49.11 10.58 24.42
N ARG A 208 49.47 11.84 24.12
CA ARG A 208 48.68 13.07 24.39
C ARG A 208 48.93 14.17 23.35
N PHE A 209 47.98 15.10 23.21
CA PHE A 209 48.10 16.27 22.31
C PHE A 209 48.89 17.45 22.89
N CYS A 210 48.90 17.66 24.22
CA CYS A 210 49.76 18.59 24.98
C CYS A 210 49.71 18.25 26.48
N GLN A 211 50.74 18.66 27.25
CA GLN A 211 50.77 18.70 28.72
C GLN A 211 50.44 20.12 29.20
#